data_AF-A0A0Y5NTQ0-F1
#
_entry.id   AF-A0A0Y5NTQ0-F1
#
_cell.length_a   1.000
_cell.length_b   1.000
_cell.length_c   1.000
_cell.angle_alpha   90.00
_cell.angle_beta   90.00
_cell.angle_gamma   90.00
#
_symmetry.space_group_name_H-M   'P 1'
#
loop_
_entity.id
_entity.type
_entity.pdbx_description
1 polymer ?
#
loop_
_entity_poly.entity_id
_entity_poly.type
_entity_poly.pdbx_seq_one_letter_code
_entity_poly.pdbx_strand_id
1 'polypeptide(L)'
;MKYIVSISLAMGLAACSFGGFKPPPDDSAFWRLTNYAKLYPGLTSATLDQYPPEERRRQLHDSFAREKKDWKECGYDPIGGGGGSEADACMRKRGWYRVGNDIYPENKKYEWPREEGKTK
;
A
#
# COMPACT_ATOMS: atom_id res chain seq x y z
N MET A 1 -6.69 13.94 51.05
CA MET A 1 -5.81 14.43 49.97
C MET A 1 -4.88 13.38 49.36
N LYS A 2 -4.76 12.15 49.91
CA LYS A 2 -3.95 11.07 49.31
C LYS A 2 -4.65 10.33 48.15
N TYR A 3 -5.97 10.22 48.19
CA TYR A 3 -6.74 9.41 47.23
C TYR A 3 -6.96 10.08 45.87
N ILE A 4 -7.02 11.43 45.85
CA ILE A 4 -7.24 12.19 44.61
C ILE A 4 -6.02 12.09 43.67
N VAL A 5 -4.80 12.12 44.23
CA VAL A 5 -3.55 11.98 43.46
C VAL A 5 -3.42 10.57 42.86
N SER A 6 -3.92 9.54 43.56
CA SER A 6 -3.88 8.14 43.10
C SER A 6 -4.81 7.88 41.92
N ILE A 7 -6.01 8.48 41.92
CA ILE A 7 -7.00 8.29 40.85
C ILE A 7 -6.55 8.97 39.54
N SER A 8 -5.91 10.14 39.63
CA SER A 8 -5.37 10.85 38.45
C SER A 8 -4.25 10.08 37.75
N LEU A 9 -3.43 9.33 38.52
CA LEU A 9 -2.33 8.54 37.99
C LEU A 9 -2.83 7.30 37.23
N ALA A 10 -3.92 6.68 37.69
CA ALA A 10 -4.52 5.52 37.03
C ALA A 10 -5.21 5.89 35.71
N MET A 11 -5.84 7.06 35.61
CA MET A 11 -6.47 7.53 34.36
C MET A 11 -5.45 7.91 33.27
N GLY A 12 -4.24 8.35 33.65
CA GLY A 12 -3.16 8.65 32.70
C GLY A 12 -2.58 7.41 32.01
N LEU A 13 -2.56 6.25 32.70
CA LEU A 13 -2.02 5.01 32.14
C LEU A 13 -2.96 4.34 31.13
N ALA A 14 -4.28 4.50 31.29
CA ALA A 14 -5.25 4.01 30.32
C ALA A 14 -5.25 4.82 29.00
N ALA A 15 -4.85 6.10 29.05
CA ALA A 15 -4.79 6.96 27.86
C ALA A 15 -3.65 6.58 26.90
N CYS A 16 -2.58 5.94 27.39
CA CYS A 16 -1.47 5.49 26.55
C CYS A 16 -1.76 4.18 25.78
N SER A 17 -2.89 3.52 26.03
CA SER A 17 -3.22 2.24 25.38
C SER A 17 -4.09 2.37 24.12
N PHE A 18 -4.58 3.57 23.78
CA PHE A 18 -5.45 3.76 22.60
C PHE A 18 -4.69 3.94 21.27
N GLY A 19 -3.35 3.94 21.30
CA GLY A 19 -2.50 4.00 20.11
C GLY A 19 -1.70 2.72 19.85
N GLY A 20 -2.13 1.59 20.44
CA GLY A 20 -1.43 0.29 20.46
C GLY A 20 -0.47 0.09 19.29
N PHE A 21 0.81 -0.12 19.64
CA PHE A 21 1.92 -0.30 18.72
C PHE A 21 1.48 -1.13 17.52
N LYS A 22 1.24 -0.48 16.38
CA LYS A 22 1.01 -1.20 15.14
C LYS A 22 2.36 -1.79 14.81
N PRO A 23 2.49 -3.13 14.72
CA PRO A 23 3.72 -3.71 14.23
C PRO A 23 4.05 -3.04 12.89
N PRO A 24 5.33 -2.83 12.59
CA PRO A 24 5.73 -2.33 11.28
C PRO A 24 4.98 -3.16 10.22
N PRO A 25 4.54 -2.52 9.12
CA PRO A 25 3.94 -3.26 8.02
C PRO A 25 4.83 -4.47 7.75
N ASP A 26 4.26 -5.67 7.78
CA ASP A 26 4.97 -6.90 7.45
C ASP A 26 5.80 -6.62 6.18
N ASP A 27 7.11 -6.87 6.21
CA ASP A 27 8.01 -6.57 5.09
C ASP A 27 7.60 -7.32 3.81
N SER A 28 6.71 -8.32 3.91
CA SER A 28 6.08 -9.00 2.78
C SER A 28 4.87 -8.26 2.17
N ALA A 29 4.39 -7.19 2.80
CA ALA A 29 3.23 -6.42 2.37
C ALA A 29 3.63 -5.26 1.46
N PHE A 30 3.18 -5.29 0.22
CA PHE A 30 3.45 -4.24 -0.76
C PHE A 30 2.26 -4.01 -1.70
N TRP A 31 2.29 -2.87 -2.38
CA TRP A 31 1.30 -2.53 -3.39
C TRP A 31 1.71 -3.10 -4.75
N ARG A 32 0.74 -3.66 -5.48
CA ARG A 32 0.93 -4.07 -6.88
C ARG A 32 -0.18 -3.48 -7.74
N LEU A 33 0.17 -3.04 -8.94
CA LEU A 33 -0.79 -2.53 -9.90
C LEU A 33 -1.42 -3.68 -10.69
N THR A 34 -2.75 -3.74 -10.76
CA THR A 34 -3.52 -4.83 -11.38
C THR A 34 -3.12 -5.05 -12.84
N ASN A 35 -2.95 -3.96 -13.60
CA ASN A 35 -2.62 -4.00 -15.03
C ASN A 35 -1.12 -3.72 -15.31
N TYR A 36 -0.24 -4.03 -14.36
CA TYR A 36 1.20 -3.72 -14.46
C TYR A 36 1.82 -4.21 -15.77
N ALA A 37 1.61 -5.49 -16.11
CA ALA A 37 2.16 -6.11 -17.32
C ALA A 37 1.67 -5.45 -18.62
N LYS A 38 0.43 -4.96 -18.64
CA LYS A 38 -0.14 -4.27 -19.79
C LYS A 38 0.40 -2.84 -19.94
N LEU A 39 0.65 -2.16 -18.82
CA LEU A 39 1.14 -0.78 -18.81
C LEU A 39 2.66 -0.70 -19.03
N TYR A 40 3.39 -1.69 -18.53
CA TYR A 40 4.86 -1.73 -18.54
C TYR A 40 5.36 -3.09 -19.05
N PRO A 41 5.04 -3.46 -20.32
CA PRO A 41 5.39 -4.77 -20.85
C PRO A 41 6.90 -5.03 -20.83
N GLY A 42 7.74 -4.01 -21.08
CA GLY A 42 9.20 -4.12 -21.04
C GLY A 42 9.80 -4.44 -19.66
N LEU A 43 8.99 -4.42 -18.59
CA LEU A 43 9.40 -4.78 -17.22
C LEU A 43 8.96 -6.19 -16.81
N THR A 44 8.23 -6.89 -17.67
CA THR A 44 7.81 -8.26 -17.39
C THR A 44 8.88 -9.24 -17.86
N SER A 45 9.12 -10.31 -17.09
CA SER A 45 10.12 -11.33 -17.41
C SER A 45 9.85 -12.01 -18.77
N ALA A 46 8.59 -12.17 -19.15
CA ALA A 46 8.18 -12.82 -20.40
C ALA A 46 8.58 -12.05 -21.66
N THR A 47 8.80 -10.73 -21.56
CA THR A 47 9.07 -9.86 -22.71
C THR A 47 10.31 -9.01 -22.53
N LEU A 48 11.17 -9.34 -21.54
CA LEU A 48 12.33 -8.52 -21.20
C LEU A 48 13.30 -8.34 -22.38
N ASP A 49 13.43 -9.35 -23.24
CA ASP A 49 14.31 -9.35 -24.42
C ASP A 49 13.66 -8.73 -25.66
N GLN A 50 12.35 -8.45 -25.61
CA GLN A 50 11.59 -7.87 -26.73
C GLN A 50 11.69 -6.34 -26.78
N TYR A 51 12.13 -5.70 -25.69
CA TYR A 51 12.18 -4.24 -25.55
C TYR A 51 13.62 -3.74 -25.43
N PRO A 52 14.01 -2.68 -26.16
CA PRO A 52 15.33 -2.07 -26.02
C PRO A 52 15.61 -1.59 -24.58
N PRO A 53 16.87 -1.61 -24.10
CA PRO A 53 17.22 -1.17 -22.75
C PRO A 53 16.72 0.23 -22.36
N GLU A 54 16.73 1.17 -23.30
CA GLU A 54 16.24 2.54 -23.10
C GLU A 54 14.73 2.59 -22.85
N GLU A 55 13.97 1.80 -23.60
CA GLU A 55 12.51 1.70 -23.45
C GLU A 55 12.15 1.04 -22.11
N ARG A 56 12.89 0.00 -21.71
CA ARG A 56 12.73 -0.60 -20.37
C ARG A 56 13.03 0.41 -19.26
N ARG A 57 14.10 1.20 -19.39
CA ARG A 57 14.46 2.23 -18.41
C ARG A 57 13.36 3.28 -18.30
N ARG A 58 12.81 3.73 -19.43
CA ARG A 58 11.67 4.66 -19.46
C ARG A 58 10.45 4.07 -18.75
N GLN A 59 10.06 2.84 -19.08
CA GLN A 59 8.93 2.18 -18.43
C GLN A 59 9.15 2.02 -16.92
N LEU A 60 10.39 1.72 -16.49
CA LEU A 60 10.74 1.65 -15.08
C LEU A 60 10.53 3.00 -14.38
N HIS A 61 11.07 4.07 -14.95
CA HIS A 61 10.87 5.43 -14.42
C HIS A 61 9.39 5.82 -14.37
N ASP A 62 8.63 5.54 -15.43
CA ASP A 62 7.19 5.84 -15.49
C ASP A 62 6.39 5.05 -14.45
N SER A 63 6.79 3.80 -14.16
CA SER A 63 6.16 2.96 -13.13
C SER A 63 6.36 3.53 -11.72
N PHE A 64 7.60 3.93 -11.37
CA PHE A 64 7.88 4.57 -10.09
C PHE A 64 7.24 5.95 -9.98
N ALA A 65 7.21 6.72 -11.07
CA ALA A 65 6.56 8.03 -11.09
C ALA A 65 5.05 7.91 -10.83
N ARG A 66 4.39 6.90 -11.41
CA ARG A 66 2.98 6.60 -11.14
C ARG A 66 2.76 6.23 -9.68
N GLU A 67 3.52 5.27 -9.16
CA GLU A 67 3.38 4.83 -7.76
C GLU A 67 3.51 6.00 -6.78
N LYS A 68 4.58 6.79 -6.91
CA LYS A 68 4.82 7.97 -6.08
C LYS A 68 3.71 9.00 -6.20
N LYS A 69 3.20 9.23 -7.42
CA LYS A 69 2.09 10.16 -7.67
C LYS A 69 0.81 9.69 -7.00
N ASP A 70 0.45 8.42 -7.19
CA ASP A 70 -0.77 7.84 -6.63
C ASP A 70 -0.72 7.82 -5.09
N TRP A 71 0.42 7.47 -4.50
CA TRP A 71 0.63 7.55 -3.06
C TRP A 71 0.41 8.95 -2.53
N LYS A 72 1.05 9.95 -3.15
CA LYS A 72 0.91 11.35 -2.75
C LYS A 72 -0.53 11.83 -2.86
N GLU A 73 -1.20 11.53 -3.98
CA GLU A 73 -2.59 11.97 -4.21
C GLU A 73 -3.61 11.27 -3.32
N CYS A 74 -3.35 10.02 -2.93
CA CYS A 74 -4.19 9.28 -1.98
C CYS A 74 -3.84 9.57 -0.51
N GLY A 75 -2.84 10.41 -0.22
CA GLY A 75 -2.39 10.66 1.15
C GLY A 75 -1.76 9.43 1.82
N TYR A 76 -1.21 8.52 1.02
CA TYR A 76 -0.52 7.33 1.51
C TYR A 76 0.91 7.69 1.92
N ASP A 77 1.30 7.33 3.15
CA ASP A 77 2.64 7.54 3.68
C ASP A 77 3.48 6.27 3.48
N PRO A 78 4.49 6.29 2.59
CA PRO A 78 5.32 5.12 2.31
C PRO A 78 6.33 4.79 3.41
N ILE A 79 6.62 5.71 4.34
CA ILE A 79 7.57 5.48 5.45
C ILE A 79 6.83 4.88 6.64
N GLY A 80 5.67 5.44 7.00
CA GLY A 80 4.85 4.96 8.11
C GLY A 80 3.88 3.81 7.75
N GLY A 81 3.84 3.37 6.49
CA GLY A 81 2.81 2.44 6.00
C GLY A 81 1.39 3.00 6.17
N GLY A 82 1.26 4.32 6.06
CA GLY A 82 0.15 5.13 6.56
C GLY A 82 -0.79 5.67 5.49
N GLY A 83 -1.83 6.37 5.96
CA GLY A 83 -2.91 6.96 5.13
C GLY A 83 -4.31 6.47 5.54
N GLY A 84 -4.39 5.42 6.36
CA GLY A 84 -5.65 4.89 6.88
C GLY A 84 -6.48 4.14 5.84
N SER A 85 -7.70 3.75 6.23
CA SER A 85 -8.64 3.03 5.34
C SER A 85 -9.04 3.87 4.12
N GLU A 86 -9.07 5.21 4.23
CA GLU A 86 -9.39 6.09 3.11
C GLU A 86 -8.29 6.10 2.03
N ALA A 87 -7.02 6.21 2.42
CA ALA A 87 -5.91 6.14 1.46
C ALA A 87 -5.81 4.76 0.81
N ASP A 88 -6.02 3.69 1.58
CA ASP A 88 -6.08 2.32 1.05
C ASP A 88 -7.20 2.16 0.01
N ALA A 89 -8.41 2.63 0.32
CA ALA A 89 -9.53 2.61 -0.63
C ALA A 89 -9.23 3.43 -1.88
N CYS A 90 -8.59 4.60 -1.75
CA CYS A 90 -8.16 5.43 -2.87
C CYS A 90 -7.18 4.69 -3.79
N MET A 91 -6.17 4.04 -3.20
CA MET A 91 -5.20 3.23 -3.94
C MET A 91 -5.88 2.11 -4.73
N ARG A 92 -6.82 1.39 -4.10
CA ARG A 92 -7.59 0.33 -4.77
C ARG A 92 -8.43 0.81 -5.93
N LYS A 93 -9.09 1.95 -5.78
CA LYS A 93 -9.85 2.60 -6.88
C LYS A 93 -8.97 2.99 -8.07
N ARG A 94 -7.66 3.16 -7.87
CA ARG A 94 -6.67 3.43 -8.94
C ARG A 94 -6.08 2.16 -9.55
N GLY A 95 -6.53 0.98 -9.11
CA GLY A 95 -6.10 -0.31 -9.63
C GLY A 95 -4.93 -0.93 -8.87
N TRP A 96 -4.52 -0.36 -7.73
CA TRP A 96 -3.54 -0.98 -6.85
C TRP A 96 -4.19 -2.01 -5.92
N TYR A 97 -3.47 -3.04 -5.53
CA TYR A 97 -3.93 -4.00 -4.54
C TYR A 97 -2.79 -4.41 -3.61
N ARG A 98 -3.14 -4.85 -2.40
CA ARG A 98 -2.17 -5.31 -1.39
C ARG A 98 -1.81 -6.77 -1.66
N VAL A 99 -0.52 -7.05 -1.76
CA VAL A 99 0.03 -8.40 -1.65
C VAL A 99 0.49 -8.60 -0.20
N GLY A 100 0.36 -9.80 0.35
CA GLY A 100 0.72 -10.09 1.75
C GLY A 100 -0.38 -9.69 2.73
N ASN A 101 0.02 -9.10 3.87
CA ASN A 101 -0.93 -8.72 4.93
C ASN A 101 -1.80 -7.50 4.54
N ASP A 102 -3.11 -7.74 4.48
CA ASP A 102 -4.12 -6.73 4.18
C ASP A 102 -4.76 -6.22 5.48
N ILE A 103 -4.36 -5.01 5.88
CA ILE A 103 -4.83 -4.37 7.12
C ILE A 103 -6.20 -3.68 6.96
N TYR A 104 -6.72 -3.59 5.73
CA TYR A 104 -8.02 -3.02 5.41
C TYR A 104 -8.81 -3.95 4.46
N PRO A 105 -9.10 -5.21 4.87
CA PRO A 105 -9.75 -6.19 4.02
C PRO A 105 -11.15 -5.75 3.55
N GLU A 106 -11.82 -4.85 4.28
CA GLU A 106 -13.10 -4.27 3.92
C GLU A 106 -13.05 -3.43 2.63
N ASN A 107 -11.87 -2.96 2.24
CA ASN A 107 -11.67 -2.16 1.04
C ASN A 107 -11.43 -3.00 -0.21
N LYS A 108 -11.31 -4.33 -0.11
CA LYS A 108 -11.20 -5.24 -1.26
C LYS A 108 -12.31 -5.04 -2.30
N LYS A 109 -13.49 -4.56 -1.88
CA LYS A 109 -14.61 -4.18 -2.77
C LYS A 109 -14.26 -3.11 -3.82
N TYR A 110 -13.18 -2.34 -3.60
CA TYR A 110 -12.70 -1.33 -4.53
C TYR A 110 -11.58 -1.83 -5.45
N GLU A 111 -11.10 -3.07 -5.26
CA GLU A 111 -10.09 -3.64 -6.15
C GLU A 111 -10.65 -3.82 -7.55
N TRP A 112 -9.78 -3.60 -8.53
CA TRP A 112 -10.11 -3.86 -9.91
C TRP A 112 -10.12 -5.37 -10.14
N PRO A 113 -10.92 -5.88 -11.10
CA PRO A 113 -10.87 -7.28 -11.48
C PRO A 113 -9.43 -7.66 -11.81
N ARG A 114 -8.90 -8.68 -11.14
CA ARG A 114 -7.60 -9.23 -11.48
C ARG A 114 -7.72 -9.87 -12.86
N GLU A 115 -6.79 -9.58 -13.75
CA GLU A 115 -6.64 -10.39 -14.96
C GLU A 115 -6.09 -11.75 -14.50
N GLU A 116 -7.01 -12.64 -14.09
CA GLU A 116 -6.67 -14.03 -13.78
C GLU A 116 -6.10 -14.66 -15.04
N GLY A 117 -4.90 -15.23 -14.87
CA GLY A 117 -4.03 -15.65 -15.97
C GLY A 117 -4.77 -16.43 -17.05
N LYS A 118 -4.85 -15.84 -18.24
CA LYS A 118 -4.77 -16.64 -19.46
C LYS A 118 -3.32 -17.07 -19.63
N THR A 119 -2.87 -18.02 -18.82
CA THR A 119 -1.82 -18.94 -19.25
C THR A 119 -2.41 -19.70 -20.43
N LYS A 120 -2.03 -19.30 -21.65
CA LYS A 120 -2.08 -20.16 -22.83
C LYS A 120 -0.74 -20.85 -22.98
#